data_AF-A0A2T2U427-F1
#
_entry.id   AF-A0A2T2U427-F1
#
_cell.length_a   1.000
_cell.length_b   1.000
_cell.length_c   1.000
_cell.angle_alpha   90.00
_cell.angle_beta   90.00
_cell.angle_gamma   90.00
#
_symmetry.space_group_name_H-M   'P 1'
#
loop_
_entity.id
_entity.type
_entity.pdbx_description
1 polymer ?
#
loop_
_entity_poly.entity_id
_entity_poly.type
_entity_poly.pdbx_seq_one_letter_code
_entity_poly.pdbx_strand_id
1 'polypeptide(L)' 'SHVHGRNLRRVMRDLAHMVSHRKQRARWLLRLRTGNGRWRWYRAIARNHLDHSNASIRVHLRPL' A
#
# COMPACT_ATOMS: atom_id res chain seq x y z
N SER A 1 2.80 -14.97 4.31
CA SER A 1 2.63 -13.55 3.97
C SER A 1 1.45 -13.33 3.03
N HIS A 2 0.50 -12.46 3.38
CA HIS A 2 -0.74 -12.18 2.62
C HIS A 2 -0.52 -11.33 1.35
N VAL A 3 0.66 -10.70 1.24
CA VAL A 3 1.10 -9.93 0.08
C VAL A 3 2.26 -10.67 -0.58
N HIS A 4 2.24 -10.79 -1.91
CA HIS A 4 3.35 -11.39 -2.67
C HIS A 4 4.68 -10.65 -2.41
N GLY A 5 5.77 -11.37 -2.15
CA GLY A 5 7.02 -10.79 -1.64
C GLY A 5 7.66 -9.70 -2.53
N ARG A 6 7.55 -9.81 -3.86
CA ARG A 6 8.00 -8.76 -4.79
C ARG A 6 7.21 -7.45 -4.65
N ASN A 7 5.92 -7.54 -4.34
CA ASN A 7 5.08 -6.37 -4.11
C ASN A 7 5.37 -5.74 -2.75
N LEU A 8 5.66 -6.57 -1.74
CA LEU A 8 5.96 -6.10 -0.39
C LEU A 8 7.18 -5.17 -0.37
N ARG A 9 8.28 -5.52 -1.06
CA ARG A 9 9.47 -4.67 -1.14
C ARG A 9 9.18 -3.28 -1.73
N ARG A 10 8.38 -3.22 -2.79
CA ARG A 10 7.97 -1.94 -3.40
C ARG A 10 7.09 -1.12 -2.47
N VAL A 11 6.13 -1.75 -1.80
CA VAL A 11 5.27 -1.11 -0.80
C VAL A 11 6.10 -0.52 0.33
N MET A 12 7.02 -1.29 0.92
CA MET A 12 7.87 -0.84 2.01
C MET A 12 8.76 0.35 1.60
N ARG A 13 9.37 0.29 0.41
CA ARG A 13 10.18 1.40 -0.11
C ARG A 13 9.35 2.67 -0.27
N ASP A 14 8.19 2.57 -0.92
CA ASP A 14 7.34 3.73 -1.14
C ASP A 14 6.80 4.30 0.18
N LEU A 15 6.46 3.46 1.16
CA LEU A 15 6.07 3.91 2.51
C LEU A 15 7.22 4.64 3.22
N ALA A 16 8.45 4.14 3.13
CA ALA A 16 9.62 4.84 3.66
C ALA A 16 9.79 6.22 2.99
N HIS A 17 9.56 6.34 1.69
CA HIS A 17 9.55 7.65 1.03
C HIS A 17 8.37 8.55 1.47
N MET A 18 7.21 7.99 1.80
CA MET A 18 6.11 8.78 2.37
C MET A 18 6.49 9.37 3.71
N VAL A 19 7.11 8.59 4.60
CA VAL A 19 7.53 9.03 5.93
C VAL A 19 8.72 10.00 5.83
N SER A 20 9.80 9.62 5.16
CA SER A 20 11.05 10.37 5.17
C SER A 20 11.09 11.55 4.20
N HIS A 21 10.34 11.49 3.09
CA HIS A 21 10.40 12.48 2.01
C HIS A 21 9.06 13.18 1.76
N ARG A 22 8.09 13.04 2.68
CA ARG A 22 6.73 13.61 2.57
C ARG A 22 6.03 13.31 1.23
N LYS A 23 6.33 12.15 0.63
CA LYS A 23 5.64 11.73 -0.61
C LYS A 23 4.15 11.61 -0.32
N GLN A 24 3.33 12.38 -1.03
CA GLN A 24 1.90 12.53 -0.73
C GLN A 24 1.06 11.32 -1.19
N ARG A 25 1.50 10.61 -2.23
CA ARG A 25 0.72 9.53 -2.85
C ARG A 25 1.60 8.42 -3.43
N ALA A 26 1.13 7.19 -3.30
CA ALA A 26 1.71 6.03 -3.97
C ALA A 26 0.60 5.12 -4.53
N ARG A 27 0.93 4.37 -5.59
CA ARG A 27 -0.02 3.47 -6.27
C ARG A 27 0.68 2.16 -6.60
N TRP A 28 -0.01 1.06 -6.33
CA TRP A 28 0.50 -0.28 -6.58
C TRP A 28 -0.56 -1.20 -7.16
N LEU A 29 -0.08 -2.20 -7.89
CA LEU A 29 -0.83 -3.41 -8.22
C LEU A 29 -0.37 -4.49 -7.25
N LEU A 30 -1.23 -4.87 -6.31
CA LEU A 30 -0.89 -5.84 -5.27
C LEU A 30 -1.59 -7.16 -5.56
N ARG A 31 -0.82 -8.24 -5.50
CA ARG A 31 -1.37 -9.60 -5.46
C ARG A 31 -1.56 -9.98 -4.00
N LEU A 32 -2.81 -10.08 -3.57
CA LEU A 32 -3.21 -10.42 -2.21
C LEU A 32 -3.78 -11.84 -2.18
N ARG A 33 -3.46 -12.59 -1.12
CA ARG A 33 -4.05 -13.90 -0.86
C ARG A 33 -5.32 -13.69 -0.02
N THR A 34 -6.47 -13.99 -0.61
CA THR A 34 -7.76 -13.90 0.09
C THR A 34 -7.98 -15.09 1.02
N GLY A 35 -8.93 -14.99 1.95
CA GLY A 35 -9.19 -16.04 2.97
C GLY A 35 -9.50 -17.44 2.40
N ASN A 36 -9.95 -17.51 1.14
CA ASN A 36 -10.13 -18.76 0.38
C ASN A 36 -8.84 -19.29 -0.28
N GLY A 37 -7.67 -18.76 0.10
CA GLY A 37 -6.36 -19.18 -0.41
C GLY A 37 -6.02 -18.70 -1.83
N ARG A 38 -6.94 -18.06 -2.55
CA ARG A 38 -6.73 -17.60 -3.93
C ARG A 38 -5.94 -16.29 -3.97
N TRP A 39 -5.14 -16.13 -5.01
CA TRP A 39 -4.46 -14.88 -5.31
C TRP A 39 -5.33 -14.00 -6.19
N ARG A 40 -5.57 -12.76 -5.77
CA ARG A 40 -6.30 -11.76 -6.56
C ARG A 40 -5.51 -10.48 -6.67
N TRP A 41 -5.66 -9.80 -7.80
CA TRP A 41 -5.09 -8.49 -8.00
C TRP A 41 -5.97 -7.42 -7.38
N TYR A 42 -5.33 -6.50 -6.66
CA TYR A 42 -5.94 -5.33 -6.08
C TYR A 42 -5.14 -4.11 -6.51
N ARG A 43 -5.85 -3.05 -6.85
CA ARG A 43 -5.28 -1.73 -6.98
C ARG A 43 -5.23 -1.07 -5.61
N ALA A 44 -4.02 -0.75 -5.16
CA ALA A 44 -3.79 -0.09 -3.88
C ALA A 44 -3.39 1.38 -4.13
N ILE A 45 -4.01 2.30 -3.41
CA ILE A 45 -3.69 3.73 -3.45
C ILE A 45 -3.41 4.18 -2.02
N ALA A 46 -2.17 4.57 -1.74
CA ALA A 46 -1.80 5.18 -0.47
C ALA A 46 -1.84 6.70 -0.57
N ARG A 47 -2.35 7.34 0.47
CA ARG A 47 -2.31 8.78 0.69
C ARG A 47 -1.65 9.07 2.04
N ASN A 48 -0.71 10.00 2.02
CA ASN A 48 -0.02 10.46 3.21
C ASN A 48 -0.83 11.60 3.86
N HIS A 49 -1.18 11.44 5.13
CA HIS A 49 -1.84 12.45 5.94
C HIS A 49 -1.03 12.74 7.21
N LEU A 50 0.29 12.48 7.20
CA LEU A 50 1.17 12.70 8.35
C LEU A 50 1.29 14.19 8.73
N ASP A 51 1.01 15.10 7.81
CA ASP A 51 0.99 16.55 8.07
C ASP A 51 -0.33 17.05 8.72
N HIS A 52 -1.29 16.16 9.00
CA HIS A 52 -2.56 16.52 9.63
C HIS A 52 -2.57 16.15 11.12
N SER A 53 -3.43 16.79 11.90
CA SER A 53 -3.63 16.52 13.34
C SER A 53 -3.92 15.05 13.66
N ASN A 54 -4.43 14.27 12.69
CA ASN A 54 -4.62 12.82 12.79
C ASN A 54 -3.67 12.08 11.83
N ALA A 55 -2.37 12.14 12.15
CA ALA A 55 -1.28 11.64 11.34
C ALA A 55 -1.47 10.17 10.97
N SER A 56 -1.71 9.89 9.68
CA SER A 56 -1.95 8.54 9.19
C SER A 56 -1.57 8.37 7.72
N ILE A 57 -1.23 7.15 7.32
CA ILE A 57 -1.16 6.79 5.90
C ILE A 57 -2.38 5.93 5.58
N ARG A 58 -3.28 6.44 4.72
CA ARG A 58 -4.50 5.74 4.33
C ARG A 58 -4.26 4.95 3.05
N VAL A 59 -4.53 3.64 3.10
CA VAL A 59 -4.40 2.75 1.94
C VAL A 59 -5.79 2.27 1.51
N HIS A 60 -6.21 2.66 0.32
CA HIS A 60 -7.44 2.17 -0.29
C HIS A 60 -7.13 1.01 -1.22
N LEU A 61 -7.79 -0.13 -0.97
CA LEU A 61 -7.75 -1.32 -1.81
C LEU A 61 -9.02 -1.36 -2.65
N ARG A 62 -8.86 -1.51 -3.97
CA ARG A 62 -9.96 -1.80 -4.89
C ARG A 62 -9.65 -3.09 -5.63
N PRO A 63 -10.56 -4.07 -5.66
CA PRO A 63 -10.39 -5.22 -6.55
C PRO A 63 -10.29 -4.72 -8.00
N LEU A 64 -9.48 -5.41 -8.79
CA LEU A 64 -9.50 -5.26 -10.25
C LEU A 64 -10.65 -6.07 -10.84
#